data_AF-H1KQW0-F1
#
_entry.id   AF-H1KQW0-F1
#
_cell.length_a   1.000
_cell.length_b   1.000
_cell.length_c   1.000
_cell.angle_alpha   90.00
_cell.angle_beta   90.00
_cell.angle_gamma   90.00
#
_symmetry.space_group_name_H-M   'P 1'
#
loop_
_entity.id
_entity.type
_entity.pdbx_description
1 polymer ?
#
loop_
_entity_poly.entity_id
_entity_poly.type
_entity_poly.pdbx_seq_one_letter_code
_entity_poly.pdbx_strand_id
1 'polypeptide(L)' 'MKRFIAGEDRQQITLLPDCLDDYITADNPVRLVEVFVDELDLGALGFAGAAPEAT' A
#
# COMPACT_ATOMS: atom_id res chain seq x y z
N MET A 1 -17.85 -21.72 9.23
CA MET A 1 -17.75 -20.75 8.11
C MET A 1 -18.47 -19.47 8.52
N LYS A 2 -17.75 -18.42 8.94
CA LYS A 2 -18.38 -17.12 9.21
C LYS A 2 -18.66 -16.42 7.88
N ARG A 3 -19.94 -16.12 7.63
CA ARG A 3 -20.47 -15.53 6.39
C ARG A 3 -20.51 -13.99 6.44
N PHE A 4 -19.93 -13.38 7.47
CA PHE A 4 -19.96 -11.94 7.70
C PHE A 4 -18.62 -11.45 8.25
N ILE A 5 -18.19 -10.26 7.81
CA ILE A 5 -17.05 -9.54 8.38
C ILE A 5 -17.49 -9.06 9.76
N ALA A 6 -16.95 -9.66 10.81
CA ALA A 6 -17.12 -9.16 12.17
C ALA A 6 -16.17 -7.95 12.32
N GLY A 7 -16.73 -6.78 12.64
CA GLY A 7 -15.90 -5.62 12.96
C GLY A 7 -15.06 -5.87 14.21
N GLU A 8 -13.89 -5.24 14.27
CA GLU A 8 -13.02 -5.24 15.45
C GLU A 8 -13.69 -4.49 16.62
N ASP A 9 -13.29 -4.80 17.86
CA ASP A 9 -13.75 -4.08 19.05
C ASP A 9 -13.47 -2.57 18.93
N ARG A 10 -14.49 -1.73 19.14
CA ARG A 10 -14.38 -0.26 19.06
C ARG A 10 -13.46 0.33 20.13
N GLN A 11 -13.13 -0.44 21.16
CA GLN A 11 -12.18 -0.04 22.21
C GLN A 11 -10.75 -0.52 21.94
N GLN A 12 -10.52 -1.27 20.86
CA GLN A 12 -9.19 -1.77 20.52
C GLN A 12 -8.30 -0.61 20.06
N ILE A 13 -7.21 -0.40 20.81
CA ILE A 13 -6.15 0.52 20.42
C ILE A 13 -5.25 -0.20 19.43
N THR A 14 -5.27 0.22 18.16
CA THR A 14 -4.30 -0.26 17.17
C THR A 14 -2.99 0.48 17.40
N LEU A 15 -1.99 -0.22 17.94
CA LEU A 15 -0.62 0.27 17.97
C LEU A 15 -0.04 0.13 16.56
N LEU A 16 0.01 1.25 15.85
CA LEU A 16 0.71 1.36 14.58
C LEU A 16 2.24 1.32 14.86
N PRO A 17 3.03 0.57 14.07
CA PRO A 17 4.47 0.63 14.06
C PRO A 17 4.92 2.00 13.55
N ASP A 18 6.21 2.28 13.74
CA ASP A 18 6.82 3.55 13.36
C ASP A 18 6.78 3.76 11.84
N CYS A 19 6.75 2.68 11.04
CA CYS A 19 6.60 2.74 9.58
C CYS A 19 5.57 1.73 9.07
N LEU A 20 4.78 2.11 8.05
CA LEU A 20 3.85 1.21 7.39
C LEU A 20 4.57 -0.02 6.80
N ASP A 21 5.80 0.14 6.34
CA ASP A 21 6.63 -0.95 5.81
C ASP A 21 6.88 -2.06 6.82
N ASP A 22 6.85 -1.77 8.12
CA ASP A 22 7.01 -2.78 9.17
C ASP A 22 5.80 -3.73 9.26
N TYR A 23 4.65 -3.34 8.72
CA TYR A 23 3.51 -4.24 8.51
C TYR A 23 3.59 -5.07 7.23
N ILE A 24 4.45 -4.68 6.29
CA ILE A 24 4.54 -5.31 4.98
C ILE A 24 5.63 -6.37 5.02
N THR A 25 5.21 -7.63 5.20
CA THR A 25 6.11 -8.78 5.16
C THR A 25 6.84 -8.90 3.82
N ALA A 26 7.99 -9.60 3.82
CA ALA A 26 8.78 -9.81 2.62
C ALA A 26 8.02 -10.53 1.50
N ASP A 27 7.13 -11.48 1.85
CA ASP A 27 6.30 -12.22 0.90
C ASP A 27 4.99 -11.50 0.53
N ASN A 28 4.80 -10.26 0.98
CA ASN A 28 3.58 -9.53 0.67
C ASN A 28 3.54 -9.17 -0.84
N PRO A 29 2.46 -9.48 -1.56
CA PRO A 29 2.36 -9.21 -2.99
C PRO A 29 2.51 -7.73 -3.35
N VAL A 30 2.29 -6.80 -2.42
CA VAL A 30 2.53 -5.37 -2.65
C VAL A 30 3.99 -5.10 -3.04
N ARG A 31 4.95 -5.87 -2.51
CA ARG A 31 6.38 -5.73 -2.86
C ARG A 31 6.64 -6.00 -4.34
N LEU A 32 5.89 -6.93 -4.93
CA LEU A 32 5.95 -7.20 -6.38
C LEU A 32 5.39 -6.02 -7.18
N VAL A 33 4.29 -5.43 -6.70
CA VAL A 33 3.67 -4.26 -7.34
C VAL A 33 4.59 -3.05 -7.26
N GLU A 34 5.26 -2.83 -6.12
CA GLU A 34 6.28 -1.78 -5.94
C GLU A 34 7.38 -1.92 -6.99
N VAL A 35 8.03 -3.09 -7.06
CA VAL A 35 9.11 -3.34 -8.05
C VAL A 35 8.60 -3.16 -9.48
N PHE A 36 7.41 -3.65 -9.78
CA PHE A 36 6.82 -3.50 -11.12
C PHE A 36 6.61 -2.02 -11.48
N VAL A 37 6.04 -1.23 -10.58
CA VAL A 37 5.77 0.20 -10.83
C VAL A 37 7.06 1.00 -10.94
N ASP A 38 8.07 0.68 -10.13
CA ASP A 38 9.40 1.33 -10.17
C ASP A 38 10.11 1.16 -11.53
N GLU A 39 9.83 0.07 -12.25
CA GLU A 39 10.38 -0.20 -13.58
C GLU A 39 9.61 0.51 -14.72
N LEU A 40 8.41 1.05 -14.46
CA LEU A 40 7.60 1.70 -15.49
C LEU A 40 7.98 3.17 -15.69
N ASP A 41 8.16 3.55 -16.95
CA ASP A 41 8.14 4.97 -17.34
C ASP A 41 6.69 5.45 -17.46
N LEU A 42 6.12 5.89 -16.34
CA LEU A 42 4.76 6.41 -16.28
C LEU A 42 4.55 7.65 -17.17
N GLY A 43 5.60 8.43 -17.42
CA GLY A 43 5.56 9.57 -18.33
C GLY A 43 5.43 9.14 -19.79
N ALA A 44 6.24 8.17 -20.23
CA ALA A 44 6.15 7.60 -21.57
C ALA A 44 4.83 6.84 -21.81
N LEU A 45 4.24 6.28 -20.76
CA LEU A 45 2.92 5.65 -20.81
C LEU A 45 1.76 6.66 -20.87
N GLY A 46 2.04 7.97 -20.74
CA GLY A 46 1.04 9.04 -20.89
C GLY A 46 0.23 9.32 -19.63
N PHE A 47 0.69 8.92 -18.45
CA PHE A 47 0.02 9.25 -17.19
C PHE A 47 0.23 10.73 -16.86
N ALA A 48 -0.85 11.52 -16.91
CA ALA A 48 -0.82 12.96 -16.66
C ALA A 48 -0.36 13.34 -15.23
N GLY A 49 -0.52 12.44 -14.26
CA GLY A 49 -0.10 12.63 -12.86
C GLY A 49 1.25 12.01 -12.51
N ALA A 50 2.05 11.59 -13.50
CA ALA A 50 3.37 11.00 -13.25
C ALA A 50 4.38 12.02 -12.72
N ALA A 51 4.22 13.30 -13.07
CA ALA A 51 5.03 14.38 -12.52
C ALA A 51 4.44 14.83 -11.17
N PRO A 52 5.22 14.84 -10.09
CA PRO A 52 4.77 15.41 -8.83
C PRO A 52 4.52 16.92 -9.00
N GLU A 53 3.49 17.42 -8.33
CA GLU A 53 3.18 18.84 -8.35
C GLU A 53 4.24 19.63 -7.58
N ALA A 54 4.69 20.75 -8.14
CA ALA A 54 5.68 21.59 -7.48
C ALA A 54 5.05 22.21 -6.22
N THR A 55 5.77 22.12 -5.10
CA THR A 55 5.39 22.71 -3.80
C THR A 55 5.74 24.19 -3.73
#